data_AF-A0A957RMP0-F1
#
_entry.id   AF-A0A957RMP0-F1
#
_cell.length_a   1.000
_cell.length_b   1.000
_cell.length_c   1.000
_cell.angle_alpha   90.00
_cell.angle_beta   90.00
_cell.angle_gamma   90.00
#
_symmetry.space_group_name_H-M   'P 1'
#
loop_
_entity.id
_entity.type
_entity.pdbx_description
1 polymer ?
#
loop_
_entity_poly.entity_id
_entity_poly.type
_entity_poly.pdbx_seq_one_letter_code
_entity_poly.pdbx_strand_id
1 'polypeptide(L)'
;RDLPNSGRSALPIIELANTLITWSRAEHPAITLDLALTEPYIEPTPLGDPQPNPPAGKPAVYFHEKALPPSRETEMVVRSLQRWLPEYGDRTVAVLVPDNARGFSLVDALKQAELPLDDNLLRTDNSTRVTARMLAIVVGYVADPQSAPLLQSLWNDVWYPLAAARQAVQGDGEAEALPAGKVPEPVRTFGAALGKLREPESFVFPERRDFLDGLAWLDGMDAFRQMIQEFRATVQRWAKAVVLPVDELLLTIGNDLFDAPADLALTHRLAVLLAKLANENPDLRLPDLAGELENIAQNKRRMLGFTEDSQGYVAKPGVITVATMHAAKGLEWDRVYLTAVNTFSFPSGLPAEQYRSERWYVRDDLNLVAEAEAQLRQLRMGTLDDYQPGAASMQARLDLAAERLRLFYVGITRARRELIVTYNTGRRHESDPLGPALPFLALARTVAPVAK
;
A
#
# COMPACT_ATOMS: atom_id res chain seq x y z
N ARG A 1 8.57 -4.23 32.57
CA ARG A 1 10.00 -4.63 32.70
C ARG A 1 10.61 -4.27 31.37
N ASP A 2 11.36 -3.19 31.31
CA ASP A 2 12.03 -2.81 30.05
C ASP A 2 13.05 -3.91 29.72
N LEU A 3 13.01 -4.40 28.49
CA LEU A 3 13.96 -5.37 27.95
C LEU A 3 14.88 -4.60 27.00
N PRO A 4 15.95 -3.96 27.51
CA PRO A 4 16.85 -3.14 26.68
C PRO A 4 17.68 -3.98 25.70
N ASN A 5 17.88 -5.27 26.02
CA ASN A 5 18.64 -6.20 25.20
C ASN A 5 17.87 -6.64 23.95
N SER A 6 18.50 -6.53 22.78
CA SER A 6 17.96 -6.95 21.49
C SER A 6 18.95 -7.82 20.73
N GLY A 7 18.58 -9.08 20.46
CA GLY A 7 19.34 -10.03 19.65
C GLY A 7 19.05 -9.96 18.14
N ARG A 8 18.30 -8.95 17.70
CA ARG A 8 17.72 -8.89 16.34
C ARG A 8 18.72 -8.49 15.26
N SER A 9 19.61 -7.55 15.58
CA SER A 9 20.53 -6.90 14.64
C SER A 9 21.98 -7.10 15.02
N ALA A 10 22.88 -7.08 14.03
CA ALA A 10 24.32 -7.10 14.24
C ALA A 10 24.79 -5.81 14.94
N LEU A 11 25.89 -5.89 15.67
CA LEU A 11 26.43 -4.78 16.46
C LEU A 11 26.59 -3.45 15.68
N PRO A 12 27.14 -3.43 14.44
CA PRO A 12 27.28 -2.17 13.71
C PRO A 12 25.94 -1.49 13.38
N ILE A 13 24.85 -2.26 13.25
CA ILE A 13 23.51 -1.72 12.98
C ILE A 13 22.91 -1.14 14.28
N ILE A 14 23.13 -1.82 15.41
CA ILE A 14 22.76 -1.33 16.75
C ILE A 14 23.48 -0.01 17.05
N GLU A 15 24.79 0.04 16.83
CA GLU A 15 25.61 1.24 17.00
C GLU A 15 25.11 2.39 16.12
N LEU A 16 24.78 2.13 14.86
CA LEU A 16 24.23 3.12 13.95
C LEU A 16 22.88 3.67 14.43
N ALA A 17 21.97 2.80 14.90
CA ALA A 17 20.68 3.19 15.43
C ALA A 17 20.81 4.06 16.69
N ASN A 18 21.70 3.67 17.61
CA ASN A 18 21.99 4.44 18.82
C ASN A 18 22.67 5.78 18.50
N THR A 19 23.55 5.82 17.49
CA THR A 19 24.16 7.05 17.00
C THR A 19 23.10 8.02 16.48
N LEU A 20 22.08 7.52 15.77
CA LEU A 20 20.96 8.34 15.30
C LEU A 20 20.16 8.93 16.48
N ILE A 21 19.93 8.16 17.54
CA ILE A 21 19.28 8.67 18.77
C ILE A 21 20.10 9.82 19.35
N THR A 22 21.40 9.60 19.59
CA THR A 22 22.30 10.62 20.15
C THR A 22 22.35 11.87 19.29
N TRP A 23 22.56 11.72 17.98
CA TRP A 23 22.62 12.83 17.03
C TRP A 23 21.32 13.63 17.02
N SER A 24 20.16 12.95 17.02
CA SER A 24 18.86 13.64 16.99
C SER A 24 18.61 14.52 18.20
N ARG A 25 19.16 14.14 19.36
CA ARG A 25 18.96 14.83 20.63
C ARG A 25 19.96 15.95 20.86
N ALA A 26 21.18 15.82 20.34
CA ALA A 26 22.29 16.72 20.63
C ALA A 26 22.66 17.66 19.49
N GLU A 27 22.49 17.24 18.24
CA GLU A 27 23.09 17.91 17.07
C GLU A 27 22.07 18.29 15.99
N HIS A 28 20.83 17.81 16.08
CA HIS A 28 19.82 18.12 15.08
C HIS A 28 19.44 19.62 15.13
N PRO A 29 19.50 20.37 14.00
CA PRO A 29 19.41 21.82 14.02
C PRO A 29 18.01 22.41 14.26
N ALA A 30 16.93 21.67 13.93
CA ALA A 30 15.55 22.19 14.02
C ALA A 30 14.63 21.44 15.02
N ILE A 31 14.80 20.13 15.18
CA ILE A 31 14.01 19.28 16.09
C ILE A 31 14.40 19.57 17.54
N THR A 32 13.40 19.82 18.38
CA THR A 32 13.53 19.99 19.82
C THR A 32 13.60 18.63 20.54
N LEU A 33 14.06 18.62 21.81
CA LEU A 33 14.29 17.37 22.56
C LEU A 33 13.03 16.49 22.72
N ASP A 34 11.86 17.11 22.81
CA ASP A 34 10.55 16.44 22.88
C ASP A 34 10.12 15.78 21.56
N LEU A 35 10.65 16.27 20.44
CA LEU A 35 10.40 15.74 19.10
C LEU A 35 11.50 14.79 18.61
N ALA A 36 12.67 14.79 19.27
CA ALA A 36 13.79 13.91 18.96
C ALA A 36 13.48 12.43 19.23
N LEU A 37 14.38 11.54 18.80
CA LEU A 37 14.29 10.14 19.20
C LEU A 37 14.55 10.03 20.71
N THR A 38 13.91 9.08 21.35
CA THR A 38 13.97 8.86 22.79
C THR A 38 14.79 7.63 23.13
N GLU A 39 15.39 7.66 24.31
CA GLU A 39 15.94 6.49 25.00
C GLU A 39 14.82 5.48 25.35
N PRO A 40 15.16 4.20 25.63
CA PRO A 40 16.50 3.65 25.83
C PRO A 40 17.29 3.40 24.53
N TYR A 41 18.62 3.38 24.66
CA TYR A 41 19.49 2.82 23.64
C TYR A 41 19.27 1.31 23.51
N ILE A 42 19.48 0.77 22.31
CA ILE A 42 19.45 -0.67 22.08
C ILE A 42 20.71 -1.28 22.71
N GLU A 43 20.55 -2.20 23.65
CA GLU A 43 21.65 -2.96 24.23
C GLU A 43 21.82 -4.30 23.47
N PRO A 44 23.06 -4.72 23.18
CA PRO A 44 23.30 -6.04 22.61
C PRO A 44 23.04 -7.14 23.64
N THR A 45 22.74 -8.33 23.14
CA THR A 45 22.56 -9.49 24.02
C THR A 45 23.85 -9.88 24.73
N PRO A 46 23.78 -10.29 26.01
CA PRO A 46 24.95 -10.73 26.75
C PRO A 46 25.53 -12.03 26.19
N LEU A 47 26.80 -12.29 26.50
CA LEU A 47 27.47 -13.52 26.07
C LEU A 47 26.77 -14.75 26.69
N GLY A 48 26.33 -15.68 25.84
CA GLY A 48 25.58 -16.88 26.27
C GLY A 48 24.07 -16.72 26.27
N ASP A 49 23.51 -15.60 25.79
CA ASP A 49 22.07 -15.45 25.57
C ASP A 49 21.55 -16.49 24.56
N PRO A 50 20.36 -17.10 24.79
CA PRO A 50 19.77 -18.05 23.85
C PRO A 50 19.46 -17.46 22.46
N GLN A 51 19.36 -16.14 22.32
CA GLN A 51 19.15 -15.43 21.05
C GLN A 51 20.27 -14.42 20.80
N PRO A 52 21.50 -14.88 20.47
CA PRO A 52 22.64 -13.99 20.27
C PRO A 52 22.44 -13.08 19.04
N ASN A 53 23.04 -11.90 19.08
CA ASN A 53 23.09 -11.00 17.93
C ASN A 53 23.69 -11.70 16.69
N PRO A 54 23.10 -11.56 15.49
CA PRO A 54 23.63 -12.17 14.29
C PRO A 54 24.99 -11.56 13.92
N PRO A 55 25.87 -12.33 13.24
CA PRO A 55 27.15 -11.80 12.80
C PRO A 55 26.93 -10.77 11.68
N ALA A 56 27.75 -9.72 11.73
CA ALA A 56 27.75 -8.63 10.78
C ALA A 56 28.07 -9.10 9.35
N GLY A 57 27.39 -8.51 8.36
CA GLY A 57 27.72 -8.72 6.95
C GLY A 57 28.97 -7.96 6.50
N LYS A 58 29.29 -8.06 5.20
CA LYS A 58 30.50 -7.45 4.62
C LYS A 58 30.17 -6.60 3.39
N PRO A 59 30.10 -5.27 3.51
CA PRO A 59 30.07 -4.49 4.76
C PRO A 59 28.72 -4.64 5.48
N ALA A 60 28.71 -4.39 6.79
CA ALA A 60 27.49 -4.45 7.60
C ALA A 60 26.56 -3.24 7.37
N VAL A 61 27.15 -2.07 7.13
CA VAL A 61 26.45 -0.82 6.83
C VAL A 61 27.15 -0.16 5.66
N TYR A 62 26.38 0.30 4.66
CA TYR A 62 26.91 0.99 3.49
C TYR A 62 26.01 2.17 3.10
N PHE A 63 26.58 3.37 3.06
CA PHE A 63 25.94 4.57 2.55
C PHE A 63 26.43 4.87 1.14
N HIS A 64 25.51 4.96 0.18
CA HIS A 64 25.84 5.39 -1.18
C HIS A 64 25.71 6.90 -1.30
N GLU A 65 26.81 7.61 -1.03
CA GLU A 65 26.84 9.09 -0.97
C GLU A 65 26.83 9.81 -2.32
N LYS A 66 26.82 9.09 -3.45
CA LYS A 66 26.77 9.74 -4.76
C LYS A 66 25.34 10.08 -5.15
N ALA A 67 25.16 11.27 -5.68
CA ALA A 67 23.89 11.71 -6.25
C ALA A 67 23.50 10.84 -7.45
N LEU A 68 22.33 10.20 -7.37
CA LEU A 68 21.77 9.40 -8.44
C LEU A 68 20.41 9.95 -8.88
N PRO A 69 20.11 10.03 -10.19
CA PRO A 69 18.73 10.10 -10.66
C PRO A 69 17.93 8.90 -10.14
N PRO A 70 16.60 9.02 -9.93
CA PRO A 70 15.78 7.92 -9.43
C PRO A 70 15.92 6.62 -10.23
N SER A 71 16.00 6.69 -11.56
CA SER A 71 16.23 5.52 -12.42
C SER A 71 17.56 4.83 -12.15
N ARG A 72 18.64 5.62 -11.98
CA ARG A 72 19.98 5.10 -11.69
C ARG A 72 20.09 4.49 -10.29
N GLU A 73 19.37 5.02 -9.32
CA GLU A 73 19.25 4.39 -7.99
C GLU A 73 18.59 3.00 -8.11
N THR A 74 17.46 2.91 -8.81
CA THR A 74 16.79 1.64 -9.10
C THR A 74 17.71 0.64 -9.79
N GLU A 75 18.40 1.05 -10.86
CA GLU A 75 19.39 0.21 -11.57
C GLU A 75 20.54 -0.25 -10.67
N MET A 76 21.01 0.60 -9.76
CA MET A 76 22.05 0.24 -8.80
C MET A 76 21.55 -0.82 -7.82
N VAL A 77 20.33 -0.65 -7.28
CA VAL A 77 19.72 -1.62 -6.37
C VAL A 77 19.52 -2.96 -7.07
N VAL A 78 18.96 -2.96 -8.29
CA VAL A 78 18.77 -4.17 -9.11
C VAL A 78 20.12 -4.89 -9.33
N ARG A 79 21.15 -4.18 -9.78
CA ARG A 79 22.50 -4.76 -9.97
C ARG A 79 23.16 -5.25 -8.68
N SER A 80 22.83 -4.63 -7.54
CA SER A 80 23.30 -5.07 -6.23
C SER A 80 22.63 -6.41 -5.85
N LEU A 81 21.32 -6.53 -6.07
CA LEU A 81 20.55 -7.73 -5.80
C LEU A 81 20.94 -8.89 -6.73
N GLN A 82 21.15 -8.63 -8.02
CA GLN A 82 21.62 -9.63 -9.00
C GLN A 82 22.95 -10.27 -8.59
N ARG A 83 23.86 -9.51 -7.97
CA ARG A 83 25.14 -10.03 -7.48
C ARG A 83 25.01 -10.75 -6.13
N TRP A 84 24.09 -10.30 -5.28
CA TRP A 84 23.97 -10.81 -3.92
C TRP A 84 23.15 -12.10 -3.82
N LEU A 85 22.05 -12.21 -4.57
CA LEU A 85 21.15 -13.36 -4.49
C LEU A 85 21.83 -14.72 -4.79
N PRO A 86 22.74 -14.85 -5.77
CA PRO A 86 23.42 -16.12 -6.03
C PRO A 86 24.30 -16.61 -4.88
N GLU A 87 24.88 -15.69 -4.10
CA GLU A 87 25.78 -16.00 -2.98
C GLU A 87 25.02 -16.19 -1.65
N TYR A 88 23.86 -15.53 -1.49
CA TYR A 88 23.11 -15.45 -0.24
C TYR A 88 21.63 -15.84 -0.39
N GLY A 89 21.32 -16.81 -1.25
CA GLY A 89 19.95 -17.26 -1.52
C GLY A 89 19.23 -17.90 -0.33
N ASP A 90 19.97 -18.27 0.72
CA ASP A 90 19.45 -18.75 2.00
C ASP A 90 19.03 -17.62 2.97
N ARG A 91 19.28 -16.36 2.59
CA ARG A 91 19.00 -15.18 3.42
C ARG A 91 17.80 -14.39 2.92
N THR A 92 17.20 -13.63 3.83
CA THR A 92 16.06 -12.76 3.52
C THR A 92 16.53 -11.36 3.14
N VAL A 93 15.85 -10.73 2.17
CA VAL A 93 16.18 -9.38 1.71
C VAL A 93 14.95 -8.52 1.48
N ALA A 94 15.03 -7.25 1.87
CA ALA A 94 14.00 -6.27 1.61
C ALA A 94 14.54 -4.99 0.97
N VAL A 95 13.75 -4.41 0.07
CA VAL A 95 13.93 -3.02 -0.38
C VAL A 95 12.78 -2.18 0.15
N LEU A 96 13.11 -1.27 1.06
CA LEU A 96 12.16 -0.39 1.71
C LEU A 96 12.13 0.98 1.02
N VAL A 97 10.94 1.36 0.58
CA VAL A 97 10.67 2.61 -0.13
C VAL A 97 9.85 3.58 0.75
N PRO A 98 9.94 4.89 0.52
CA PRO A 98 9.16 5.86 1.30
C PRO A 98 7.68 5.96 0.87
N ASP A 99 7.33 5.52 -0.34
CA ASP A 99 5.97 5.53 -0.88
C ASP A 99 5.72 4.41 -1.91
N ASN A 100 4.44 4.06 -2.12
CA ASN A 100 4.01 2.99 -3.02
C ASN A 100 4.39 3.25 -4.47
N ALA A 101 4.39 4.50 -4.94
CA ALA A 101 4.68 4.81 -6.34
C ALA A 101 6.11 4.39 -6.71
N ARG A 102 7.08 4.70 -5.84
CA ARG A 102 8.46 4.22 -5.99
C ARG A 102 8.56 2.70 -5.85
N GLY A 103 7.78 2.12 -4.94
CA GLY A 103 7.67 0.67 -4.77
C GLY A 103 7.27 -0.03 -6.06
N PHE A 104 6.21 0.41 -6.73
CA PHE A 104 5.76 -0.17 -7.99
C PHE A 104 6.80 -0.01 -9.12
N SER A 105 7.43 1.16 -9.24
CA SER A 105 8.51 1.35 -10.24
C SER A 105 9.69 0.40 -10.02
N LEU A 106 10.04 0.12 -8.76
CA LEU A 106 11.08 -0.85 -8.43
C LEU A 106 10.63 -2.28 -8.73
N VAL A 107 9.39 -2.65 -8.40
CA VAL A 107 8.81 -3.96 -8.73
C VAL A 107 8.87 -4.21 -10.24
N ASP A 108 8.51 -3.23 -11.06
CA ASP A 108 8.59 -3.34 -12.51
C ASP A 108 10.03 -3.58 -12.99
N ALA A 109 11.00 -2.86 -12.43
CA ALA A 109 12.42 -3.05 -12.75
C ALA A 109 12.95 -4.43 -12.31
N LEU A 110 12.52 -4.94 -11.16
CA LEU A 110 12.88 -6.28 -10.67
C LEU A 110 12.29 -7.37 -11.57
N LYS A 111 11.04 -7.21 -12.03
CA LYS A 111 10.39 -8.12 -12.99
C LYS A 111 11.11 -8.15 -14.33
N GLN A 112 11.48 -6.98 -14.85
CA GLN A 112 12.27 -6.87 -16.09
C GLN A 112 13.65 -7.54 -15.97
N ALA A 113 14.21 -7.58 -14.77
CA ALA A 113 15.47 -8.26 -14.48
C ALA A 113 15.30 -9.75 -14.11
N GLU A 114 14.08 -10.29 -14.21
CA GLU A 114 13.72 -11.68 -13.89
C GLU A 114 14.13 -12.13 -12.48
N LEU A 115 14.08 -11.21 -11.51
CA LEU A 115 14.43 -11.50 -10.13
C LEU A 115 13.22 -11.99 -9.31
N PRO A 116 13.40 -12.96 -8.39
CA PRO A 116 12.34 -13.42 -7.52
C PRO A 116 11.92 -12.32 -6.54
N LEU A 117 10.65 -11.97 -6.51
CA LEU A 117 10.13 -10.90 -5.66
C LEU A 117 8.80 -11.24 -4.98
N ASP A 118 8.55 -10.58 -3.86
CA ASP A 118 7.30 -10.58 -3.10
C ASP A 118 6.87 -9.13 -2.86
N ASP A 119 5.78 -8.71 -3.53
CA ASP A 119 5.22 -7.36 -3.44
C ASP A 119 3.90 -7.31 -2.64
N ASN A 120 3.58 -8.35 -1.87
CA ASN A 120 2.35 -8.43 -1.07
C ASN A 120 2.24 -7.27 -0.06
N LEU A 121 3.34 -6.87 0.57
CA LEU A 121 3.41 -5.75 1.52
C LEU A 121 3.28 -4.37 0.85
N LEU A 122 3.46 -4.26 -0.48
CA LEU A 122 3.16 -3.05 -1.25
C LEU A 122 1.71 -3.03 -1.75
N ARG A 123 1.17 -4.21 -2.06
CA ARG A 123 -0.13 -4.36 -2.72
C ARG A 123 -1.32 -4.37 -1.77
N THR A 124 -1.11 -4.26 -0.46
CA THR A 124 -2.19 -4.22 0.54
C THR A 124 -3.20 -3.08 0.26
N ASP A 125 -2.75 -1.94 -0.29
CA ASP A 125 -3.65 -0.87 -0.76
C ASP A 125 -4.33 -1.20 -2.10
N ASN A 126 -3.74 -2.04 -2.96
CA ASN A 126 -4.32 -2.36 -4.27
C ASN A 126 -5.32 -3.52 -4.21
N SER A 127 -5.02 -4.60 -3.48
CA SER A 127 -6.00 -5.67 -3.22
C SER A 127 -7.20 -5.12 -2.46
N THR A 128 -6.96 -4.29 -1.43
CA THR A 128 -8.07 -3.62 -0.72
C THR A 128 -8.96 -2.81 -1.65
N ARG A 129 -8.36 -2.02 -2.56
CA ARG A 129 -9.13 -1.23 -3.53
C ARG A 129 -9.88 -2.10 -4.54
N VAL A 130 -9.29 -3.20 -4.99
CA VAL A 130 -9.95 -4.13 -5.91
C VAL A 130 -11.14 -4.81 -5.23
N THR A 131 -10.95 -5.33 -4.02
CA THR A 131 -12.00 -5.98 -3.22
C THR A 131 -13.13 -5.00 -2.88
N ALA A 132 -12.78 -3.80 -2.41
CA ALA A 132 -13.76 -2.74 -2.14
C ALA A 132 -14.51 -2.31 -3.41
N ARG A 133 -13.82 -2.19 -4.56
CA ARG A 133 -14.44 -1.85 -5.85
C ARG A 133 -15.40 -2.93 -6.33
N MET A 134 -15.01 -4.20 -6.24
CA MET A 134 -15.88 -5.32 -6.62
C MET A 134 -17.16 -5.34 -5.78
N LEU A 135 -17.02 -5.18 -4.46
CA LEU A 135 -18.16 -5.05 -3.56
C LEU A 135 -19.01 -3.81 -3.88
N ALA A 136 -18.39 -2.66 -4.17
CA ALA A 136 -19.11 -1.43 -4.54
C ALA A 136 -19.95 -1.60 -5.81
N ILE A 137 -19.40 -2.27 -6.83
CA ILE A 137 -20.12 -2.55 -8.09
C ILE A 137 -21.31 -3.48 -7.83
N VAL A 138 -21.12 -4.55 -7.06
CA VAL A 138 -22.19 -5.53 -6.79
C VAL A 138 -23.29 -4.91 -5.94
N VAL A 139 -22.91 -4.26 -4.82
CA VAL A 139 -23.85 -3.59 -3.91
C VAL A 139 -24.56 -2.44 -4.63
N GLY A 140 -23.84 -1.67 -5.44
CA GLY A 140 -24.41 -0.62 -6.27
C GLY A 140 -25.44 -1.15 -7.26
N TYR A 141 -25.15 -2.27 -7.94
CA TYR A 141 -26.10 -2.87 -8.88
C TYR A 141 -27.35 -3.40 -8.17
N VAL A 142 -27.21 -4.13 -7.05
CA VAL A 142 -28.40 -4.65 -6.35
C VAL A 142 -29.24 -3.56 -5.70
N ALA A 143 -28.64 -2.39 -5.42
CA ALA A 143 -29.35 -1.19 -4.97
C ALA A 143 -30.08 -0.45 -6.10
N ASP A 144 -29.61 -0.57 -7.34
CA ASP A 144 -30.20 0.03 -8.55
C ASP A 144 -30.19 -0.97 -9.73
N PRO A 145 -31.08 -2.00 -9.70
CA PRO A 145 -31.06 -3.08 -10.69
C PRO A 145 -31.46 -2.64 -12.10
N GLN A 146 -32.00 -1.41 -12.24
CA GLN A 146 -32.39 -0.80 -13.51
C GLN A 146 -31.20 -0.16 -14.24
N SER A 147 -30.02 -0.12 -13.63
CA SER A 147 -28.82 0.47 -14.21
C SER A 147 -28.10 -0.51 -15.15
N ALA A 148 -28.33 -0.33 -16.45
CA ALA A 148 -27.60 -1.06 -17.49
C ALA A 148 -26.07 -0.87 -17.42
N PRO A 149 -25.53 0.34 -17.12
CA PRO A 149 -24.10 0.53 -16.92
C PRO A 149 -23.54 -0.29 -15.75
N LEU A 150 -24.25 -0.37 -14.62
CA LEU A 150 -23.81 -1.18 -13.48
C LEU A 150 -23.86 -2.68 -13.80
N LEU A 151 -24.88 -3.15 -14.54
CA LEU A 151 -24.94 -4.54 -15.01
C LEU A 151 -23.78 -4.89 -15.95
N GLN A 152 -23.39 -3.96 -16.83
CA GLN A 152 -22.22 -4.11 -17.68
C GLN A 152 -20.92 -4.18 -16.85
N SER A 153 -20.74 -3.30 -15.85
CA SER A 153 -19.59 -3.34 -14.95
C SER A 153 -19.57 -4.62 -14.11
N LEU A 154 -20.72 -5.10 -13.65
CA LEU A 154 -20.84 -6.35 -12.90
C LEU A 154 -20.32 -7.55 -13.71
N TRP A 155 -20.65 -7.59 -15.02
CA TRP A 155 -20.12 -8.60 -15.92
C TRP A 155 -18.62 -8.43 -16.17
N ASN A 156 -18.18 -7.24 -16.60
CA ASN A 156 -16.82 -7.01 -17.09
C ASN A 156 -15.76 -6.96 -15.98
N ASP A 157 -16.09 -6.31 -14.85
CA ASP A 157 -15.13 -5.93 -13.82
C ASP A 157 -15.17 -6.88 -12.60
N VAL A 158 -16.24 -7.66 -12.44
CA VAL A 158 -16.44 -8.54 -11.27
C VAL A 158 -16.58 -10.00 -11.69
N TRP A 159 -17.69 -10.38 -12.33
CA TRP A 159 -18.04 -11.79 -12.49
C TRP A 159 -17.14 -12.53 -13.49
N TYR A 160 -16.96 -11.99 -14.70
CA TYR A 160 -16.17 -12.67 -15.74
C TYR A 160 -14.69 -12.85 -15.34
N PRO A 161 -13.98 -11.83 -14.81
CA PRO A 161 -12.60 -12.01 -14.35
C PRO A 161 -12.45 -13.11 -13.29
N LEU A 162 -13.39 -13.21 -12.34
CA LEU A 162 -13.38 -14.24 -11.30
C LEU A 162 -13.68 -15.63 -11.86
N ALA A 163 -14.67 -15.74 -12.77
CA ALA A 163 -14.99 -17.00 -13.44
C ALA A 163 -13.81 -17.52 -14.28
N ALA A 164 -13.16 -16.64 -15.04
CA ALA A 164 -11.98 -16.98 -15.83
C ALA A 164 -10.80 -17.43 -14.95
N ALA A 165 -10.58 -16.78 -13.81
CA ALA A 165 -9.55 -17.18 -12.85
C ALA A 165 -9.82 -18.56 -12.25
N ARG A 166 -11.07 -18.87 -11.89
CA ARG A 166 -11.46 -20.19 -11.37
C ARG A 166 -11.25 -21.31 -12.38
N GLN A 167 -11.62 -21.08 -13.64
CA GLN A 167 -11.40 -22.05 -14.73
C GLN A 167 -9.92 -22.32 -14.98
N ALA A 168 -9.06 -21.31 -14.88
CA ALA A 168 -7.61 -21.47 -15.03
C ALA A 168 -6.96 -22.32 -13.91
N VAL A 169 -7.55 -22.34 -12.71
CA VAL A 169 -7.04 -23.13 -11.56
C VAL A 169 -7.49 -24.60 -11.63
N GLN A 170 -8.61 -24.90 -12.28
CA GLN A 170 -9.20 -26.25 -12.35
C GLN A 170 -8.74 -27.08 -13.56
N GLY A 171 -8.05 -26.48 -14.54
CA GLY A 171 -7.60 -27.17 -15.76
C GLY A 171 -6.19 -27.76 -15.65
N ASP A 172 -6.10 -29.09 -15.50
CA ASP A 172 -4.86 -29.90 -15.62
C ASP A 172 -4.52 -30.28 -17.09
N GLY A 173 -5.08 -29.61 -18.09
CA GLY A 173 -4.89 -29.94 -19.51
C GLY A 173 -4.78 -28.69 -20.37
N GLU A 174 -4.07 -28.81 -21.49
CA GLU A 174 -3.75 -27.80 -22.53
C GLU A 174 -4.96 -26.98 -23.03
N ALA A 175 -5.59 -26.19 -22.18
CA ALA A 175 -6.29 -24.99 -22.59
C ALA A 175 -5.20 -23.94 -22.78
N GLU A 176 -5.00 -23.49 -24.02
CA GLU A 176 -4.14 -22.35 -24.34
C GLU A 176 -4.31 -21.29 -23.24
N ALA A 177 -3.26 -21.09 -22.45
CA ALA A 177 -3.19 -20.00 -21.50
C ALA A 177 -3.45 -18.73 -22.30
N LEU A 178 -4.66 -18.17 -22.17
CA LEU A 178 -5.06 -16.96 -22.88
C LEU A 178 -3.99 -15.91 -22.61
N PRO A 179 -3.32 -15.37 -23.65
CA PRO A 179 -2.25 -14.42 -23.46
C PRO A 179 -2.79 -13.22 -22.69
N ALA A 180 -2.03 -12.80 -21.69
CA ALA A 180 -2.36 -11.70 -20.79
C ALA A 180 -3.02 -10.53 -21.55
N GLY A 181 -4.30 -10.28 -21.25
CA GLY A 181 -4.93 -8.98 -21.48
C GLY A 181 -5.91 -8.82 -22.66
N LYS A 182 -6.33 -9.89 -23.37
CA LYS A 182 -7.43 -9.76 -24.34
C LYS A 182 -8.66 -10.58 -23.93
N VAL A 183 -9.67 -9.89 -23.41
CA VAL A 183 -11.01 -10.44 -23.17
C VAL A 183 -11.57 -10.97 -24.52
N PRO A 184 -12.06 -12.23 -24.59
CA PRO A 184 -12.62 -12.81 -25.80
C PRO A 184 -13.72 -11.92 -26.40
N GLU A 185 -13.81 -11.89 -27.74
CA GLU A 185 -14.81 -11.08 -28.44
C GLU A 185 -16.25 -11.37 -27.98
N PRO A 186 -16.71 -12.64 -27.81
CA PRO A 186 -18.07 -12.92 -27.33
C PRO A 186 -18.37 -12.30 -25.97
N VAL A 187 -17.39 -12.30 -25.06
CA VAL A 187 -17.50 -11.74 -23.71
C VAL A 187 -17.62 -10.22 -23.77
N ARG A 188 -16.81 -9.57 -24.62
CA ARG A 188 -16.87 -8.11 -24.83
C ARG A 188 -18.19 -7.69 -25.47
N THR A 189 -18.64 -8.43 -26.48
CA THR A 189 -19.90 -8.18 -27.19
C THR A 189 -21.09 -8.34 -26.26
N PHE A 190 -21.10 -9.39 -25.42
CA PHE A 190 -22.14 -9.59 -24.41
C PHE A 190 -22.16 -8.46 -23.38
N GLY A 191 -21.00 -8.10 -22.81
CA GLY A 191 -20.91 -6.99 -21.86
C GLY A 191 -21.39 -5.65 -22.45
N ALA A 192 -21.04 -5.36 -23.71
CA ALA A 192 -21.52 -4.18 -24.40
C ALA A 192 -23.03 -4.23 -24.70
N ALA A 193 -23.61 -5.41 -24.89
CA ALA A 193 -25.05 -5.59 -25.04
C ALA A 193 -25.79 -5.31 -23.72
N LEU A 194 -25.27 -5.80 -22.59
CA LEU A 194 -25.83 -5.53 -21.25
C LEU A 194 -25.93 -4.02 -20.98
N GLY A 195 -24.88 -3.26 -21.31
CA GLY A 195 -24.84 -1.81 -21.11
C GLY A 195 -25.81 -1.00 -21.97
N LYS A 196 -26.43 -1.62 -22.97
CA LYS A 196 -27.41 -1.00 -23.89
C LYS A 196 -28.85 -1.47 -23.64
N LEU A 197 -29.07 -2.32 -22.64
CA LEU A 197 -30.41 -2.78 -22.28
C LEU A 197 -31.26 -1.61 -21.80
N ARG A 198 -32.50 -1.52 -22.29
CA ARG A 198 -33.49 -0.57 -21.78
C ARG A 198 -34.09 -1.02 -20.45
N GLU A 199 -34.22 -2.33 -20.29
CA GLU A 199 -34.81 -3.00 -19.12
C GLU A 199 -33.83 -4.10 -18.67
N PRO A 200 -32.71 -3.75 -18.02
CA PRO A 200 -31.74 -4.72 -17.55
C PRO A 200 -32.31 -5.72 -16.53
N GLU A 201 -33.35 -5.34 -15.78
CA GLU A 201 -34.08 -6.22 -14.88
C GLU A 201 -34.70 -7.41 -15.62
N SER A 202 -35.14 -7.24 -16.87
CA SER A 202 -35.71 -8.31 -17.70
C SER A 202 -34.66 -9.35 -18.12
N PHE A 203 -33.38 -9.00 -18.13
CA PHE A 203 -32.30 -9.98 -18.29
C PHE A 203 -32.11 -10.81 -17.02
N VAL A 204 -32.14 -10.19 -15.84
CA VAL A 204 -31.92 -10.89 -14.56
C VAL A 204 -33.15 -11.71 -14.18
N PHE A 205 -34.35 -11.18 -14.36
CA PHE A 205 -35.64 -11.82 -14.06
C PHE A 205 -36.50 -11.88 -15.32
N PRO A 206 -36.25 -12.86 -16.22
CA PRO A 206 -37.03 -12.96 -17.45
C PRO A 206 -38.49 -13.32 -17.16
N GLU A 207 -39.43 -12.63 -17.81
CA GLU A 207 -40.86 -12.90 -17.68
C GLU A 207 -41.37 -13.93 -18.71
N ARG A 208 -41.73 -13.47 -19.93
CA ARG A 208 -42.38 -14.30 -20.96
C ARG A 208 -41.45 -14.76 -22.08
N ARG A 209 -40.40 -13.98 -22.37
CA ARG A 209 -39.41 -14.28 -23.40
C ARG A 209 -38.03 -14.00 -22.84
N ASP A 210 -37.14 -14.99 -22.91
CA ASP A 210 -35.77 -14.82 -22.44
C ASP A 210 -35.01 -13.92 -23.43
N PHE A 211 -34.33 -12.91 -22.89
CA PHE A 211 -33.40 -12.08 -23.66
C PHE A 211 -32.39 -12.93 -24.47
N LEU A 212 -31.93 -14.05 -23.90
CA LEU A 212 -30.98 -14.95 -24.54
C LEU A 212 -31.53 -15.65 -25.78
N ASP A 213 -32.85 -15.85 -25.87
CA ASP A 213 -33.49 -16.43 -27.07
C ASP A 213 -33.59 -15.42 -28.22
N GLY A 214 -33.33 -14.13 -27.95
CA GLY A 214 -33.26 -13.09 -28.98
C GLY A 214 -31.87 -12.91 -29.59
N LEU A 215 -30.84 -13.56 -29.05
CA LEU A 215 -29.44 -13.37 -29.45
C LEU A 215 -29.02 -14.46 -30.45
N ALA A 216 -29.36 -14.28 -31.73
CA ALA A 216 -29.03 -15.25 -32.79
C ALA A 216 -27.52 -15.54 -32.94
N TRP A 217 -26.64 -14.64 -32.49
CA TRP A 217 -25.20 -14.86 -32.50
C TRP A 217 -24.70 -15.84 -31.41
N LEU A 218 -25.54 -16.16 -30.42
CA LEU A 218 -25.28 -17.21 -29.43
C LEU A 218 -25.62 -18.62 -29.95
N ASP A 219 -26.26 -18.74 -31.11
CA ASP A 219 -26.63 -20.03 -31.69
C ASP A 219 -25.37 -20.87 -31.94
N GLY A 220 -25.31 -22.07 -31.34
CA GLY A 220 -24.14 -22.96 -31.41
C GLY A 220 -23.02 -22.65 -30.40
N MET A 221 -23.20 -21.68 -29.49
CA MET A 221 -22.25 -21.35 -28.41
C MET A 221 -22.74 -21.86 -27.04
N ASP A 222 -23.06 -23.15 -26.92
CA ASP A 222 -23.70 -23.72 -25.72
C ASP A 222 -22.91 -23.47 -24.42
N ALA A 223 -21.58 -23.62 -24.45
CA ALA A 223 -20.73 -23.36 -23.30
C ALA A 223 -20.78 -21.90 -22.83
N PHE A 224 -20.85 -20.95 -23.77
CA PHE A 224 -20.96 -19.53 -23.45
C PHE A 224 -22.37 -19.18 -22.97
N ARG A 225 -23.39 -19.83 -23.52
CA ARG A 225 -24.77 -19.72 -23.03
C ARG A 225 -24.89 -20.19 -21.58
N GLN A 226 -24.26 -21.31 -21.23
CA GLN A 226 -24.18 -21.81 -19.86
C GLN A 226 -23.48 -20.79 -18.94
N MET A 227 -22.35 -20.23 -19.35
CA MET A 227 -21.64 -19.20 -18.59
C MET A 227 -22.54 -17.98 -18.29
N ILE A 228 -23.32 -17.52 -19.28
CA ILE A 228 -24.27 -16.41 -19.08
C ILE A 228 -25.38 -16.79 -18.10
N GLN A 229 -25.85 -18.04 -18.13
CA GLN A 229 -26.85 -18.53 -17.17
C GLN A 229 -26.30 -18.62 -15.74
N GLU A 230 -25.04 -19.05 -15.56
CA GLU A 230 -24.35 -19.05 -14.26
C GLU A 230 -24.19 -17.62 -13.72
N PHE A 231 -23.84 -16.67 -14.58
CA PHE A 231 -23.83 -15.25 -14.23
C PHE A 231 -25.20 -14.78 -13.78
N ARG A 232 -26.25 -15.01 -14.58
CA ARG A 232 -27.62 -14.64 -14.23
C ARG A 232 -28.04 -15.24 -12.89
N ALA A 233 -27.79 -16.52 -12.67
CA ALA A 233 -28.13 -17.21 -11.42
C ALA A 233 -27.42 -16.58 -10.21
N THR A 234 -26.15 -16.20 -10.39
CA THR A 234 -25.36 -15.49 -9.36
C THR A 234 -25.98 -14.14 -9.03
N VAL A 235 -26.28 -13.32 -10.04
CA VAL A 235 -26.90 -12.00 -9.85
C VAL A 235 -28.29 -12.10 -9.21
N GLN A 236 -29.09 -13.09 -9.61
CA GLN A 236 -30.40 -13.36 -8.98
C GLN A 236 -30.27 -13.71 -7.48
N ARG A 237 -29.24 -14.46 -7.08
CA ARG A 237 -28.98 -14.75 -5.66
C ARG A 237 -28.64 -13.48 -4.89
N TRP A 238 -27.76 -12.64 -5.42
CA TRP A 238 -27.40 -11.36 -4.78
C TRP A 238 -28.58 -10.41 -4.69
N ALA A 239 -29.39 -10.30 -5.74
CA ALA A 239 -30.60 -9.47 -5.73
C ALA A 239 -31.62 -9.93 -4.67
N LYS A 240 -31.77 -11.25 -4.47
CA LYS A 240 -32.63 -11.81 -3.40
C LYS A 240 -32.08 -11.54 -1.99
N ALA A 241 -30.77 -11.37 -1.85
CA ALA A 241 -30.11 -11.11 -0.58
C ALA A 241 -30.26 -9.66 -0.09
N VAL A 242 -30.78 -8.73 -0.91
CA VAL A 242 -30.96 -7.31 -0.55
C VAL A 242 -31.85 -7.10 0.68
N VAL A 243 -32.68 -8.08 1.05
CA VAL A 243 -33.49 -8.05 2.27
C VAL A 243 -32.67 -8.17 3.56
N LEU A 244 -31.41 -8.59 3.47
CA LEU A 244 -30.53 -8.75 4.61
C LEU A 244 -29.98 -7.39 5.09
N PRO A 245 -29.62 -7.28 6.39
CA PRO A 245 -28.78 -6.19 6.88
C PRO A 245 -27.50 -6.01 6.04
N VAL A 246 -26.96 -4.79 5.96
CA VAL A 246 -25.86 -4.46 5.04
C VAL A 246 -24.60 -5.30 5.29
N ASP A 247 -24.30 -5.61 6.54
CA ASP A 247 -23.20 -6.50 6.92
C ASP A 247 -23.42 -7.93 6.44
N GLU A 248 -24.59 -8.51 6.70
CA GLU A 248 -24.95 -9.85 6.22
C GLU A 248 -25.00 -9.93 4.69
N LEU A 249 -25.48 -8.89 4.02
CA LEU A 249 -25.46 -8.75 2.56
C LEU A 249 -24.02 -8.77 2.04
N LEU A 250 -23.12 -7.96 2.62
CA LEU A 250 -21.72 -7.91 2.23
C LEU A 250 -21.01 -9.24 2.47
N LEU A 251 -21.25 -9.90 3.60
CA LEU A 251 -20.68 -11.22 3.90
C LEU A 251 -21.18 -12.28 2.92
N THR A 252 -22.46 -12.26 2.57
CA THR A 252 -23.05 -13.17 1.59
C THR A 252 -22.41 -12.98 0.20
N ILE A 253 -22.31 -11.72 -0.24
CA ILE A 253 -21.67 -11.38 -1.52
C ILE A 253 -20.18 -11.76 -1.50
N GLY A 254 -19.45 -11.40 -0.44
CA GLY A 254 -18.01 -11.67 -0.35
C GLY A 254 -17.67 -13.16 -0.33
N ASN A 255 -18.48 -13.99 0.31
CA ASN A 255 -18.32 -15.45 0.28
C ASN A 255 -18.55 -16.06 -1.12
N ASP A 256 -19.38 -15.43 -1.96
CA ASP A 256 -19.55 -15.84 -3.36
C ASP A 256 -18.40 -15.36 -4.27
N LEU A 257 -17.80 -14.20 -3.96
CA LEU A 257 -16.79 -13.56 -4.77
C LEU A 257 -15.37 -14.04 -4.47
N PHE A 258 -15.04 -14.31 -3.20
CA PHE A 258 -13.66 -14.44 -2.75
C PHE A 258 -13.38 -15.79 -2.10
N ASP A 259 -12.28 -16.42 -2.51
CA ASP A 259 -11.79 -17.68 -1.93
C ASP A 259 -10.55 -17.44 -1.02
N ALA A 260 -9.87 -16.31 -1.18
CA ALA A 260 -8.66 -15.98 -0.44
C ALA A 260 -8.99 -15.50 0.99
N PRO A 261 -8.31 -16.01 2.04
CA PRO A 261 -8.55 -15.60 3.42
C PRO A 261 -8.41 -14.08 3.66
N ALA A 262 -7.50 -13.43 2.93
CA ALA A 262 -7.27 -11.98 3.05
C ALA A 262 -8.47 -11.16 2.54
N ASP A 263 -9.05 -11.53 1.40
CA ASP A 263 -10.19 -10.82 0.81
C ASP A 263 -11.48 -11.06 1.62
N LEU A 264 -11.64 -12.25 2.20
CA LEU A 264 -12.74 -12.57 3.12
C LEU A 264 -12.63 -11.78 4.44
N ALA A 265 -11.44 -11.72 5.03
CA ALA A 265 -11.20 -10.90 6.23
C ALA A 265 -11.47 -9.41 5.96
N LEU A 266 -11.06 -8.92 4.79
CA LEU A 266 -11.36 -7.56 4.36
C LEU A 266 -12.86 -7.33 4.17
N THR A 267 -13.56 -8.26 3.52
CA THR A 267 -15.03 -8.22 3.38
C THR A 267 -15.70 -8.09 4.75
N HIS A 268 -15.31 -8.91 5.72
CA HIS A 268 -15.85 -8.83 7.08
C HIS A 268 -15.61 -7.46 7.73
N ARG A 269 -14.41 -6.89 7.57
CA ARG A 269 -14.10 -5.55 8.07
C ARG A 269 -14.96 -4.46 7.40
N LEU A 270 -15.15 -4.52 6.08
CA LEU A 270 -16.02 -3.61 5.35
C LEU A 270 -17.49 -3.75 5.76
N ALA A 271 -17.96 -4.97 6.01
CA ALA A 271 -19.30 -5.24 6.53
C ALA A 271 -19.52 -4.56 7.89
N VAL A 272 -18.59 -4.73 8.84
CA VAL A 272 -18.64 -4.07 10.15
C VAL A 272 -18.63 -2.54 10.02
N LEU A 273 -17.80 -2.00 9.12
CA LEU A 273 -17.74 -0.55 8.85
C LEU A 273 -19.07 -0.01 8.34
N LEU A 274 -19.67 -0.66 7.33
CA LEU A 274 -20.95 -0.23 6.76
C LEU A 274 -22.09 -0.36 7.76
N ALA A 275 -22.14 -1.43 8.56
CA ALA A 275 -23.14 -1.58 9.62
C ALA A 275 -23.03 -0.46 10.66
N LYS A 276 -21.80 -0.09 11.04
CA LYS A 276 -21.57 1.05 11.93
C LYS A 276 -22.06 2.37 11.31
N LEU A 277 -21.73 2.62 10.03
CA LEU A 277 -22.17 3.83 9.32
C LEU A 277 -23.69 3.93 9.20
N ALA A 278 -24.36 2.81 8.87
CA ALA A 278 -25.81 2.74 8.79
C ALA A 278 -26.48 2.98 10.15
N ASN A 279 -25.89 2.44 11.24
CA ASN A 279 -26.39 2.67 12.61
C ASN A 279 -26.19 4.11 13.07
N GLU A 280 -25.07 4.74 12.73
CA GLU A 280 -24.78 6.14 13.08
C GLU A 280 -25.59 7.15 12.24
N ASN A 281 -26.06 6.74 11.05
CA ASN A 281 -26.76 7.61 10.11
C ASN A 281 -28.00 6.90 9.53
N PRO A 282 -29.16 6.98 10.21
CA PRO A 282 -30.38 6.26 9.82
C PRO A 282 -30.96 6.63 8.44
N ASP A 283 -30.56 7.78 7.90
CA ASP A 283 -31.00 8.26 6.59
C ASP A 283 -30.25 7.61 5.42
N LEU A 284 -29.08 7.00 5.67
CA LEU A 284 -28.32 6.31 4.63
C LEU A 284 -29.12 5.14 4.07
N ARG A 285 -29.08 4.99 2.75
CA ARG A 285 -29.63 3.86 2.02
C ARG A 285 -28.51 3.07 1.36
N LEU A 286 -28.86 1.90 0.83
CA LEU A 286 -27.90 1.02 0.19
C LEU A 286 -27.06 1.68 -0.93
N PRO A 287 -27.63 2.58 -1.78
CA PRO A 287 -26.82 3.34 -2.74
C PRO A 287 -25.75 4.22 -2.09
N ASP A 288 -26.05 4.86 -0.96
CA ASP A 288 -25.08 5.71 -0.24
C ASP A 288 -23.95 4.87 0.36
N LEU A 289 -24.30 3.70 0.92
CA LEU A 289 -23.34 2.73 1.46
C LEU A 289 -22.45 2.13 0.35
N ALA A 290 -23.00 1.90 -0.85
CA ALA A 290 -22.22 1.54 -2.03
C ALA A 290 -21.25 2.67 -2.43
N GLY A 291 -21.69 3.92 -2.35
CA GLY A 291 -20.85 5.11 -2.56
C GLY A 291 -19.68 5.19 -1.57
N GLU A 292 -19.87 4.77 -0.32
CA GLU A 292 -18.79 4.68 0.67
C GLU A 292 -17.75 3.62 0.31
N LEU A 293 -18.17 2.44 -0.17
CA LEU A 293 -17.25 1.43 -0.71
C LEU A 293 -16.46 1.97 -1.91
N GLU A 294 -17.11 2.73 -2.79
CA GLU A 294 -16.44 3.37 -3.94
C GLU A 294 -15.44 4.45 -3.48
N ASN A 295 -15.77 5.24 -2.46
CA ASN A 295 -14.86 6.22 -1.87
C ASN A 295 -13.61 5.55 -1.28
N ILE A 296 -13.77 4.37 -0.67
CA ILE A 296 -12.66 3.54 -0.18
C ILE A 296 -11.83 3.01 -1.36
N ALA A 297 -12.48 2.47 -2.40
CA ALA A 297 -11.82 1.99 -3.60
C ALA A 297 -11.02 3.08 -4.34
N GLN A 298 -11.53 4.31 -4.35
CA GLN A 298 -10.88 5.48 -4.97
C GLN A 298 -9.87 6.18 -4.04
N ASN A 299 -9.67 5.69 -2.81
CA ASN A 299 -8.81 6.31 -1.79
C ASN A 299 -9.20 7.78 -1.45
N LYS A 300 -10.48 8.13 -1.62
CA LYS A 300 -11.05 9.41 -1.19
C LYS A 300 -11.26 9.44 0.31
N ARG A 301 -11.51 8.27 0.91
CA ARG A 301 -11.62 8.07 2.36
C ARG A 301 -10.54 7.08 2.80
N ARG A 302 -9.54 7.56 3.54
CA ARG A 302 -8.55 6.67 4.17
C ARG A 302 -9.26 5.89 5.26
N MET A 303 -9.24 4.57 5.18
CA MET A 303 -9.66 3.75 6.31
C MET A 303 -8.56 3.82 7.38
N LEU A 304 -8.76 4.64 8.42
CA LEU A 304 -7.89 4.61 9.60
C LEU A 304 -8.08 3.26 10.32
N GLY A 305 -6.99 2.51 10.51
CA GLY A 305 -6.99 1.25 11.27
C GLY A 305 -6.65 -0.03 10.50
N PHE A 306 -6.39 0.04 9.20
CA PHE A 306 -6.16 -1.16 8.35
C PHE A 306 -4.72 -1.69 8.32
N THR A 307 -3.85 -1.27 9.24
CA THR A 307 -2.43 -1.69 9.29
C THR A 307 -2.20 -3.08 9.92
N GLU A 308 -3.18 -3.99 9.86
CA GLU A 308 -3.13 -5.28 10.57
C GLU A 308 -2.68 -6.48 9.72
N ASP A 309 -2.59 -6.34 8.40
CA ASP A 309 -2.23 -7.46 7.50
C ASP A 309 -0.72 -7.79 7.49
N SER A 310 0.08 -7.10 8.32
CA SER A 310 1.44 -7.52 8.65
C SER A 310 1.46 -8.71 9.62
N GLN A 311 0.35 -9.01 10.30
CA GLN A 311 0.25 -10.16 11.20
C GLN A 311 0.33 -11.47 10.42
N GLY A 312 1.44 -12.19 10.58
CA GLY A 312 1.68 -13.48 9.94
C GLY A 312 2.52 -13.42 8.67
N TYR A 313 2.98 -12.24 8.24
CA TYR A 313 3.95 -12.16 7.14
C TYR A 313 5.28 -12.80 7.58
N VAL A 314 5.78 -13.74 6.76
CA VAL A 314 7.08 -14.38 6.96
C VAL A 314 7.92 -14.14 5.72
N ALA A 315 9.06 -13.45 5.90
CA ALA A 315 10.01 -13.20 4.83
C ALA A 315 10.60 -14.53 4.31
N LYS A 316 10.59 -14.71 2.99
CA LYS A 316 11.09 -15.93 2.34
C LYS A 316 12.57 -15.76 1.95
N PRO A 317 13.45 -16.72 2.28
CA PRO A 317 14.81 -16.76 1.77
C PRO A 317 14.88 -16.70 0.25
N GLY A 318 15.83 -15.94 -0.30
CA GLY A 318 16.07 -15.85 -1.74
C GLY A 318 14.99 -15.10 -2.53
N VAL A 319 13.98 -14.53 -1.86
CA VAL A 319 12.91 -13.73 -2.48
C VAL A 319 13.05 -12.28 -2.02
N ILE A 320 13.00 -11.34 -2.96
CA ILE A 320 13.11 -9.91 -2.66
C ILE A 320 11.76 -9.37 -2.20
N THR A 321 11.66 -9.03 -0.92
CA THR A 321 10.50 -8.28 -0.43
C THR A 321 10.61 -6.82 -0.85
N VAL A 322 9.55 -6.26 -1.44
CA VAL A 322 9.44 -4.81 -1.61
C VAL A 322 8.29 -4.31 -0.73
N ALA A 323 8.54 -3.28 0.07
CA ALA A 323 7.56 -2.75 1.02
C ALA A 323 7.79 -1.25 1.26
N THR A 324 6.76 -0.55 1.74
CA THR A 324 6.99 0.77 2.33
C THR A 324 7.66 0.64 3.69
N MET A 325 8.43 1.65 4.11
CA MET A 325 9.04 1.64 5.44
C MET A 325 8.02 1.53 6.58
N HIS A 326 6.78 2.01 6.38
CA HIS A 326 5.71 1.87 7.36
C HIS A 326 5.22 0.42 7.47
N ALA A 327 5.04 -0.26 6.33
CA ALA A 327 4.63 -1.66 6.27
C ALA A 327 5.69 -2.63 6.82
N ALA A 328 6.94 -2.19 6.91
CA ALA A 328 8.05 -2.99 7.44
C ALA A 328 8.09 -3.05 8.98
N LYS A 329 7.25 -2.28 9.68
CA LYS A 329 7.26 -2.24 11.15
C LYS A 329 7.01 -3.63 11.74
N GLY A 330 7.90 -4.07 12.62
CA GLY A 330 7.81 -5.39 13.27
C GLY A 330 8.39 -6.54 12.46
N LEU A 331 8.78 -6.31 11.20
CA LEU A 331 9.41 -7.30 10.32
C LEU A 331 10.92 -7.10 10.26
N GLU A 332 11.68 -8.14 9.90
CA GLU A 332 13.14 -8.14 9.93
C GLU A 332 13.70 -8.96 8.76
N TRP A 333 14.81 -8.50 8.17
CA TRP A 333 15.48 -9.17 7.05
C TRP A 333 16.99 -9.20 7.24
N ASP A 334 17.67 -10.21 6.72
CA ASP A 334 19.13 -10.29 6.78
C ASP A 334 19.80 -9.11 6.08
N ARG A 335 19.28 -8.71 4.92
CA ARG A 335 19.70 -7.51 4.18
C ARG A 335 18.54 -6.54 3.96
N VAL A 336 18.76 -5.26 4.21
CA VAL A 336 17.77 -4.20 3.96
C VAL A 336 18.38 -3.08 3.12
N TYR A 337 17.66 -2.65 2.10
CA TYR A 337 17.92 -1.42 1.36
C TYR A 337 16.92 -0.32 1.80
N LEU A 338 17.42 0.83 2.25
CA LEU A 338 16.64 2.04 2.44
C LEU A 338 16.91 2.95 1.24
N THR A 339 15.90 3.17 0.41
CA THR A 339 16.04 3.93 -0.83
C THR A 339 15.44 5.33 -0.73
N ALA A 340 15.94 6.23 -1.58
CA ALA A 340 15.46 7.59 -1.72
C ALA A 340 15.47 8.39 -0.41
N VAL A 341 16.55 8.24 0.38
CA VAL A 341 16.77 8.96 1.64
C VAL A 341 17.27 10.39 1.37
N ASN A 342 16.41 11.19 0.72
CA ASN A 342 16.66 12.58 0.33
C ASN A 342 15.82 13.57 1.15
N THR A 343 16.13 14.86 1.03
CA THR A 343 15.48 15.95 1.79
C THR A 343 13.96 16.05 1.60
N PHE A 344 13.40 15.54 0.50
CA PHE A 344 11.95 15.52 0.31
C PHE A 344 11.28 14.34 1.03
N SER A 345 11.95 13.19 1.10
CA SER A 345 11.38 11.97 1.70
C SER A 345 11.63 11.94 3.21
N PHE A 346 12.73 12.54 3.64
CA PHE A 346 13.16 12.70 5.03
C PHE A 346 13.60 14.15 5.26
N PRO A 347 12.67 15.12 5.24
CA PRO A 347 12.98 16.49 5.59
C PRO A 347 13.39 16.60 7.06
N SER A 348 14.18 17.62 7.34
CA SER A 348 14.83 17.90 8.63
C SER A 348 14.18 19.09 9.34
N GLY A 349 13.04 19.60 8.84
CA GLY A 349 12.36 20.75 9.44
C GLY A 349 13.01 22.09 9.11
N LEU A 350 13.96 22.12 8.17
CA LEU A 350 14.65 23.34 7.74
C LEU A 350 13.83 24.13 6.70
N PRO A 351 13.85 25.48 6.75
CA PRO A 351 13.06 26.31 5.82
C PRO A 351 13.42 26.16 4.34
N ALA A 352 14.66 25.78 4.01
CA ALA A 352 15.13 25.63 2.64
C ALA A 352 14.74 24.29 1.98
N GLU A 353 14.14 23.37 2.74
CA GLU A 353 13.70 22.07 2.23
C GLU A 353 12.25 22.14 1.70
N GLN A 354 11.88 21.16 0.88
CA GLN A 354 10.54 21.08 0.30
C GLN A 354 9.63 20.16 1.11
N TYR A 355 8.42 20.64 1.40
CA TYR A 355 7.42 19.91 2.18
C TYR A 355 6.20 19.61 1.35
N ARG A 356 5.73 18.36 1.39
CA ARG A 356 4.57 17.92 0.60
C ARG A 356 3.29 18.70 0.90
N SER A 357 3.14 19.14 2.15
CA SER A 357 1.99 19.90 2.65
C SER A 357 2.03 21.38 2.30
N GLU A 358 3.19 21.90 1.91
CA GLU A 358 3.43 23.31 1.63
C GLU A 358 3.46 23.50 0.11
N ARG A 359 2.36 23.99 -0.45
CA ARG A 359 2.21 24.10 -1.90
C ARG A 359 2.81 25.43 -2.36
N TRP A 360 3.70 25.39 -3.35
CA TRP A 360 4.38 26.58 -3.90
C TRP A 360 3.46 27.74 -4.34
N TYR A 361 2.19 27.46 -4.66
CA TYR A 361 1.22 28.48 -5.06
C TYR A 361 0.44 29.08 -3.89
N VAL A 362 0.66 28.58 -2.68
CA VAL A 362 0.08 29.10 -1.45
C VAL A 362 1.01 30.17 -0.91
N ARG A 363 0.45 31.31 -0.51
CA ARG A 363 1.20 32.40 0.10
C ARG A 363 2.04 31.91 1.28
N ASP A 364 3.22 32.48 1.44
CA ASP A 364 4.12 32.24 2.57
C ASP A 364 4.41 30.75 2.84
N ASP A 365 4.27 29.89 1.81
CA ASP A 365 4.42 28.43 1.88
C ASP A 365 3.57 27.77 2.99
N LEU A 366 2.39 28.34 3.27
CA LEU A 366 1.54 27.84 4.35
C LEU A 366 1.01 26.43 4.08
N ASN A 367 1.03 25.61 5.12
CA ASN A 367 0.28 24.36 5.18
C ASN A 367 -1.18 24.67 5.55
N LEU A 368 -2.00 24.92 4.53
CA LEU A 368 -3.41 25.31 4.73
C LEU A 368 -4.22 24.34 5.61
N VAL A 369 -3.88 23.05 5.61
CA VAL A 369 -4.55 22.06 6.45
C VAL A 369 -4.22 22.30 7.92
N ALA A 370 -2.93 22.48 8.24
CA ALA A 370 -2.49 22.77 9.60
C ALA A 370 -3.02 24.12 10.10
N GLU A 371 -3.01 25.14 9.24
CA GLU A 371 -3.56 26.47 9.57
C GLU A 371 -5.07 26.40 9.84
N ALA A 372 -5.84 25.69 9.00
CA ALA A 372 -7.29 25.52 9.20
C ALA A 372 -7.60 24.74 10.47
N GLU A 373 -6.83 23.69 10.77
CA GLU A 373 -6.98 22.92 12.00
C GLU A 373 -6.67 23.78 13.24
N ALA A 374 -5.62 24.60 13.20
CA ALA A 374 -5.28 25.52 14.28
C ALA A 374 -6.38 26.56 14.52
N GLN A 375 -6.89 27.19 13.46
CA GLN A 375 -8.01 28.13 13.54
C GLN A 375 -9.25 27.46 14.13
N LEU A 376 -9.59 26.24 13.70
CA LEU A 376 -10.75 25.51 14.23
C LEU A 376 -10.59 25.16 15.72
N ARG A 377 -9.39 24.72 16.13
CA ARG A 377 -9.10 24.45 17.55
C ARG A 377 -9.21 25.71 18.40
N GLN A 378 -8.66 26.83 17.94
CA GLN A 378 -8.74 28.11 18.65
C GLN A 378 -10.16 28.67 18.68
N LEU A 379 -10.92 28.55 17.58
CA LEU A 379 -12.34 28.91 17.54
C LEU A 379 -13.14 28.13 18.60
N ARG A 380 -12.90 26.82 18.72
CA ARG A 380 -13.53 25.98 19.75
C ARG A 380 -13.14 26.40 21.17
N MET A 381 -11.89 26.84 21.38
CA MET A 381 -11.39 27.30 22.67
C MET A 381 -11.79 28.75 23.01
N GLY A 382 -12.37 29.49 22.06
CA GLY A 382 -12.68 30.91 22.22
C GLY A 382 -11.46 31.84 22.15
N THR A 383 -10.35 31.36 21.58
CA THR A 383 -9.05 32.06 21.52
C THR A 383 -8.62 32.33 20.07
N LEU A 384 -9.58 32.55 19.16
CA LEU A 384 -9.28 32.76 17.74
C LEU A 384 -8.47 34.04 17.49
N ASP A 385 -8.62 35.06 18.33
CA ASP A 385 -7.85 36.31 18.26
C ASP A 385 -6.34 36.08 18.50
N ASP A 386 -5.96 34.97 19.12
CA ASP A 386 -4.56 34.58 19.35
C ASP A 386 -3.95 33.81 18.16
N TYR A 387 -4.70 33.63 17.07
CA TYR A 387 -4.22 32.95 15.87
C TYR A 387 -3.08 33.73 15.20
N GLN A 388 -1.94 33.05 14.99
CA GLN A 388 -0.81 33.59 14.26
C GLN A 388 -0.55 32.76 12.98
N PRO A 389 -0.77 33.32 11.78
CA PRO A 389 -0.50 32.63 10.53
C PRO A 389 0.94 32.12 10.46
N GLY A 390 1.12 30.86 10.06
CA GLY A 390 2.43 30.25 9.86
C GLY A 390 2.97 29.52 11.09
N ALA A 391 2.48 29.82 12.29
CA ALA A 391 2.88 29.10 13.50
C ALA A 391 2.47 27.61 13.42
N ALA A 392 1.25 27.33 12.96
CA ALA A 392 0.78 25.96 12.78
C ALA A 392 1.52 25.24 11.65
N SER A 393 1.83 25.94 10.55
CA SER A 393 2.66 25.40 9.47
C SER A 393 4.06 25.01 9.95
N MET A 394 4.71 25.89 10.73
CA MET A 394 6.02 25.61 11.30
C MET A 394 5.98 24.39 12.24
N GLN A 395 4.97 24.30 13.12
CA GLN A 395 4.83 23.15 13.99
C GLN A 395 4.60 21.86 13.19
N ALA A 396 3.70 21.87 12.20
CA ALA A 396 3.45 20.72 11.35
C ALA A 396 4.69 20.27 10.57
N ARG A 397 5.58 21.21 10.23
CA ARG A 397 6.88 20.94 9.61
C ARG A 397 7.81 20.17 10.55
N LEU A 398 7.92 20.61 11.80
CA LEU A 398 8.73 19.93 12.82
C LEU A 398 8.16 18.55 13.16
N ASP A 399 6.83 18.43 13.27
CA ASP A 399 6.15 17.15 13.52
C ASP A 399 6.41 16.15 12.38
N LEU A 400 6.36 16.62 11.13
CA LEU A 400 6.70 15.80 9.97
C LEU A 400 8.17 15.37 9.99
N ALA A 401 9.10 16.28 10.29
CA ALA A 401 10.52 15.95 10.38
C ALA A 401 10.80 14.89 11.47
N ALA A 402 10.19 15.07 12.64
CA ALA A 402 10.25 14.12 13.74
C ALA A 402 9.69 12.74 13.35
N GLU A 403 8.55 12.70 12.68
CA GLU A 403 7.96 11.44 12.22
C GLU A 403 8.83 10.74 11.17
N ARG A 404 9.44 11.50 10.25
CA ARG A 404 10.35 10.94 9.24
C ARG A 404 11.65 10.44 9.83
N LEU A 405 12.15 11.11 10.87
CA LEU A 405 13.30 10.65 11.63
C LEU A 405 12.99 9.32 12.36
N ARG A 406 11.81 9.17 12.98
CA ARG A 406 11.34 7.91 13.57
C ARG A 406 11.22 6.81 12.52
N LEU A 407 10.68 7.13 11.34
CA LEU A 407 10.57 6.18 10.24
C LEU A 407 11.94 5.71 9.75
N PHE A 408 12.91 6.61 9.68
CA PHE A 408 14.30 6.27 9.31
C PHE A 408 14.93 5.33 10.33
N TYR A 409 14.76 5.61 11.63
CA TYR A 409 15.18 4.72 12.71
C TYR A 409 14.52 3.34 12.63
N VAL A 410 13.21 3.28 12.38
CA VAL A 410 12.49 2.02 12.15
C VAL A 410 13.10 1.27 10.98
N GLY A 411 13.37 1.94 9.85
CA GLY A 411 14.01 1.37 8.68
C GLY A 411 15.38 0.73 8.98
N ILE A 412 16.25 1.44 9.71
CA ILE A 412 17.57 0.96 10.13
C ILE A 412 17.43 -0.34 10.94
N THR A 413 16.53 -0.35 11.92
CA THR A 413 16.33 -1.49 12.83
C THR A 413 15.61 -2.69 12.18
N ARG A 414 15.22 -2.62 10.91
CA ARG A 414 14.71 -3.80 10.17
C ARG A 414 15.85 -4.70 9.68
N ALA A 415 17.08 -4.18 9.61
CA ALA A 415 18.23 -4.91 9.13
C ALA A 415 18.83 -5.80 10.23
N ARG A 416 19.02 -7.08 9.92
CA ARG A 416 19.66 -8.03 10.84
C ARG A 416 21.17 -8.07 10.65
N ARG A 417 21.69 -8.07 9.41
CA ARG A 417 23.13 -8.25 9.13
C ARG A 417 23.72 -7.16 8.25
N GLU A 418 22.94 -6.70 7.27
CA GLU A 418 23.40 -5.79 6.22
C GLU A 418 22.38 -4.68 5.98
N LEU A 419 22.84 -3.44 6.05
CA LEU A 419 22.06 -2.24 5.78
C LEU A 419 22.70 -1.44 4.66
N ILE A 420 21.95 -1.20 3.59
CA ILE A 420 22.35 -0.35 2.48
C ILE A 420 21.44 0.87 2.45
N VAL A 421 22.01 2.06 2.49
CA VAL A 421 21.25 3.32 2.47
C VAL A 421 21.64 4.11 1.23
N THR A 422 20.65 4.51 0.44
CA THR A 422 20.84 5.23 -0.82
C THR A 422 19.94 6.46 -0.86
N TYR A 423 20.36 7.47 -1.61
CA TYR A 423 19.51 8.61 -1.92
C TYR A 423 19.49 8.88 -3.42
N ASN A 424 18.43 9.56 -3.86
CA ASN A 424 18.30 10.04 -5.22
C ASN A 424 17.95 11.53 -5.25
N THR A 425 18.15 12.17 -6.40
CA THR A 425 17.94 13.61 -6.62
C THR A 425 16.50 14.00 -6.96
N GLY A 426 15.54 13.08 -6.78
CA GLY A 426 14.12 13.35 -7.00
C GLY A 426 13.69 13.38 -8.47
N ARG A 427 12.40 13.63 -8.72
CA ARG A 427 11.83 13.61 -10.08
C ARG A 427 12.37 14.75 -10.94
N ARG A 428 12.54 15.94 -10.36
CA ARG A 428 13.07 17.15 -11.02
C ARG A 428 14.59 17.23 -10.96
N HIS A 429 15.28 16.10 -11.04
CA HIS A 429 16.73 16.02 -10.87
C HIS A 429 17.57 16.90 -11.81
N GLU A 430 17.04 17.31 -12.97
CA GLU A 430 17.73 18.19 -13.91
C GLU A 430 17.61 19.67 -13.54
N SER A 431 16.47 20.09 -13.00
CA SER A 431 16.17 21.51 -12.73
C SER A 431 16.27 21.90 -11.27
N ASP A 432 15.98 20.97 -10.35
CA ASP A 432 15.93 21.18 -8.91
C ASP A 432 16.28 19.86 -8.19
N PRO A 433 17.57 19.48 -8.18
CA PRO A 433 18.01 18.22 -7.61
C PRO A 433 17.94 18.24 -6.07
N LEU A 434 17.29 17.22 -5.52
CA LEU A 434 17.24 17.03 -4.07
C LEU A 434 18.60 16.59 -3.50
N GLY A 435 18.96 17.15 -2.36
CA GLY A 435 20.11 16.70 -1.57
C GLY A 435 19.82 15.43 -0.76
N PRO A 436 20.87 14.78 -0.20
CA PRO A 436 20.70 13.72 0.79
C PRO A 436 20.04 14.29 2.05
N ALA A 437 19.26 13.46 2.75
CA ALA A 437 18.65 13.87 4.01
C ALA A 437 19.73 14.18 5.07
N LEU A 438 19.45 15.10 5.98
CA LEU A 438 20.39 15.42 7.06
C LEU A 438 20.80 14.21 7.93
N PRO A 439 19.87 13.32 8.38
CA PRO A 439 20.27 12.11 9.12
C PRO A 439 21.11 11.14 8.27
N PHE A 440 20.94 11.12 6.94
CA PHE A 440 21.81 10.34 6.05
C PHE A 440 23.24 10.87 6.13
N LEU A 441 23.43 12.19 6.02
CA LEU A 441 24.76 12.81 6.08
C LEU A 441 25.42 12.64 7.45
N ALA A 442 24.65 12.79 8.53
CA ALA A 442 25.14 12.64 9.89
C ALA A 442 25.70 11.22 10.12
N LEU A 443 24.93 10.20 9.73
CA LEU A 443 25.34 8.80 9.92
C LEU A 443 26.44 8.36 8.95
N ALA A 444 26.41 8.78 7.69
CA ALA A 444 27.44 8.42 6.71
C ALA A 444 28.86 8.80 7.18
N ARG A 445 29.01 9.92 7.88
CA ARG A 445 30.30 10.38 8.46
C ARG A 445 30.83 9.46 9.56
N THR A 446 29.96 8.71 10.23
CA THR A 446 30.35 7.80 11.33
C THR A 446 30.75 6.41 10.84
N VAL A 447 30.41 6.07 9.58
CA VAL A 447 30.76 4.81 8.96
C VAL A 447 32.05 4.96 8.16
N ALA A 448 33.03 4.09 8.38
CA ALA A 448 34.27 4.12 7.61
C ALA A 448 33.99 3.95 6.11
N PRO A 449 34.62 4.75 5.22
CA PRO A 449 34.41 4.62 3.78
C PRO A 449 34.84 3.23 3.31
N VAL A 450 33.95 2.53 2.61
CA VAL A 450 34.28 1.24 2.00
C VAL A 450 35.30 1.51 0.88
N ALA A 451 36.50 0.94 1.02
CA ALA A 451 37.54 1.04 0.00
C ALA A 451 36.98 0.55 -1.35
N LYS A 452 37.18 1.36 -2.40
CA LYS A 452 36.67 1.12 -3.76
C LYS A 452 37.23 -0.15 -4.40
#